data_AF-A0A838R3W6-F1
#
_entry.id   AF-A0A838R3W6-F1
#
_cell.length_a   1.000
_cell.length_b   1.000
_cell.length_c   1.000
_cell.angle_alpha   90.00
_cell.angle_beta   90.00
_cell.angle_gamma   90.00
#
_symmetry.space_group_name_H-M   'P 1'
#
loop_
_entity.id
_entity.type
_entity.pdbx_description
1 polymer ?
#
loop_
_entity_poly.entity_id
_entity_poly.type
_entity_poly.pdbx_seq_one_letter_code
_entity_poly.pdbx_strand_id
1 'polypeptide(L)'
;MGRAHFGLLWSFALSVLVAQPAAGAVQVSAAVVSSRRDPPATVLKTALRAVTASQARYRQANGAFATDLSQLDVRPDAAIRVEILAASAFGWQAKAVHSAQLGRSCVIFVGKLDGVDAPRTDADREMAGEEGVPLCDRMR
;
A
#
# COMPACT_ATOMS: atom_id res chain seq x y z
N MET A 1 67.69 -16.05 -5.75
CA MET A 1 68.31 -15.82 -7.08
C MET A 1 67.17 -15.73 -8.09
N GLY A 2 67.03 -14.78 -9.00
CA GLY A 2 67.86 -13.65 -9.39
C GLY A 2 67.01 -12.54 -10.04
N ARG A 3 67.61 -11.35 -10.06
CA ARG A 3 67.16 -10.12 -10.72
C ARG A 3 67.59 -10.12 -12.19
N ALA A 4 66.81 -9.50 -13.07
CA ALA A 4 67.24 -8.59 -14.17
C ALA A 4 65.95 -8.08 -14.86
N HIS A 5 65.58 -6.79 -14.82
CA HIS A 5 66.20 -5.52 -15.27
C HIS A 5 66.07 -5.24 -16.78
N PHE A 6 65.84 -3.95 -17.07
CA PHE A 6 65.84 -3.23 -18.36
C PHE A 6 64.57 -3.38 -19.22
N GLY A 7 63.91 -2.31 -19.67
CA GLY A 7 64.22 -0.89 -19.69
C GLY A 7 63.29 -0.17 -20.70
N LEU A 8 63.48 1.14 -20.83
CA LEU A 8 62.88 2.10 -21.78
C LEU A 8 61.48 2.60 -21.40
N LEU A 9 61.37 3.76 -20.75
CA LEU A 9 61.42 5.10 -21.35
C LEU A 9 60.34 5.30 -22.41
N TRP A 10 59.20 5.86 -22.00
CA TRP A 10 58.58 6.91 -22.79
C TRP A 10 57.75 7.84 -21.90
N SER A 11 58.30 9.03 -21.69
CA SER A 11 57.58 10.21 -21.24
C SER A 11 56.54 10.58 -22.28
N PHE A 12 55.26 10.45 -21.94
CA PHE A 12 54.23 11.31 -22.50
C PHE A 12 53.48 11.96 -21.35
N ALA A 13 53.93 13.18 -21.04
CA ALA A 13 53.16 14.14 -20.28
C ALA A 13 51.94 14.52 -21.15
N LEU A 14 50.80 13.88 -20.88
CA LEU A 14 49.52 14.34 -21.37
C LEU A 14 48.78 14.98 -20.18
N SER A 15 48.94 16.29 -20.07
CA SER A 15 48.18 17.13 -19.14
C SER A 15 46.69 17.01 -19.47
N VAL A 16 45.99 16.10 -18.80
CA VAL A 16 44.54 16.06 -18.80
C VAL A 16 44.08 17.24 -17.94
N LEU A 17 43.64 18.30 -18.62
CA LEU A 17 42.89 19.39 -18.00
C LEU A 17 41.58 18.78 -17.48
N VAL A 18 41.53 18.46 -16.18
CA VAL A 18 40.29 18.05 -15.52
C VAL A 18 39.42 19.30 -15.39
N ALA A 19 38.57 19.54 -16.39
CA ALA A 19 37.47 20.47 -16.26
C ALA A 19 36.47 19.86 -15.26
N GLN A 20 36.57 20.26 -13.99
CA GLN A 20 35.59 19.94 -12.97
C GLN A 20 34.30 20.72 -13.29
N PRO A 21 33.18 20.06 -13.66
CA PRO A 21 31.91 20.75 -13.63
C PRO A 21 31.65 21.13 -12.18
N ALA A 22 31.51 22.44 -11.94
CA ALA A 22 31.15 22.99 -10.65
C ALA A 22 29.98 22.17 -10.09
N ALA A 23 30.19 21.57 -8.93
CA ALA A 23 29.14 20.97 -8.14
C ALA A 23 28.17 22.08 -7.74
N GLY A 24 27.21 22.36 -8.62
CA GLY A 24 25.99 23.04 -8.24
C GLY A 24 25.37 22.18 -7.17
N ALA A 25 25.50 22.59 -5.91
CA ALA A 25 24.70 22.08 -4.83
C ALA A 25 23.25 22.38 -5.23
N VAL A 26 22.60 21.38 -5.84
CA VAL A 26 21.15 21.35 -5.97
C VAL A 26 20.67 21.33 -4.53
N GLN A 27 20.33 22.51 -4.01
CA GLN A 27 19.62 22.64 -2.76
C GLN A 27 18.27 21.98 -3.00
N VAL A 28 18.17 20.69 -2.67
CA VAL A 28 16.90 20.00 -2.56
C VAL A 28 16.20 20.69 -1.40
N SER A 29 15.41 21.71 -1.72
CA SER A 29 14.59 22.44 -0.77
C SER A 29 13.73 21.44 -0.02
N ALA A 30 14.13 21.13 1.21
CA ALA A 30 13.38 20.28 2.15
C ALA A 30 12.02 20.89 2.58
N ALA A 31 11.61 22.01 1.96
CA ALA A 31 10.44 22.79 2.30
C ALA A 31 9.17 22.43 1.51
N VAL A 32 9.17 21.33 0.74
CA VAL A 32 7.97 20.76 0.10
C VAL A 32 7.66 19.35 0.59
N VAL A 33 7.98 19.03 1.84
CA VAL A 33 7.17 18.05 2.59
C VAL A 33 5.99 18.78 3.21
N SER A 34 5.22 19.48 2.37
CA SER A 34 3.85 19.83 2.72
C SER A 34 3.18 18.50 3.02
N SER A 35 2.79 18.32 4.28
CA SER A 35 2.04 17.18 4.81
C SER A 35 0.71 17.05 4.08
N ARG A 36 0.75 16.62 2.81
CA ARG A 36 -0.43 16.29 2.05
C ARG A 36 -0.91 14.99 2.66
N ARG A 37 -1.82 15.10 3.63
CA ARG A 37 -2.57 13.95 4.13
C ARG A 37 -3.19 13.28 2.92
N ASP A 38 -2.98 11.98 2.79
CA ASP A 38 -3.65 11.20 1.77
C ASP A 38 -5.17 11.42 1.87
N PRO A 39 -5.88 11.50 0.73
CA PRO A 39 -7.33 11.61 0.75
C PRO A 39 -7.95 10.47 1.59
N PRO A 40 -9.03 10.72 2.36
CA PRO A 40 -9.66 9.69 3.20
C PRO A 40 -10.01 8.40 2.44
N ALA A 41 -10.45 8.51 1.18
CA ALA A 41 -10.71 7.34 0.34
C ALA A 41 -9.44 6.50 0.12
N THR A 42 -8.29 7.14 -0.13
CA THR A 42 -7.02 6.44 -0.37
C THR A 42 -6.60 5.63 0.85
N VAL A 43 -6.66 6.22 2.05
CA VAL A 43 -6.26 5.51 3.28
C VAL A 43 -7.19 4.33 3.60
N LEU A 44 -8.50 4.48 3.37
CA LEU A 44 -9.47 3.39 3.53
C LEU A 44 -9.25 2.26 2.52
N LYS A 45 -8.97 2.59 1.25
CA LYS A 45 -8.62 1.60 0.23
C LYS A 45 -7.35 0.84 0.59
N THR A 46 -6.33 1.52 1.10
CA THR A 46 -5.09 0.89 1.54
C THR A 46 -5.34 -0.06 2.72
N ALA A 47 -6.14 0.35 3.71
CA ALA A 47 -6.51 -0.50 4.84
C ALA A 47 -7.24 -1.77 4.38
N LEU A 48 -8.22 -1.66 3.48
CA LEU A 48 -8.93 -2.83 2.95
C LEU A 48 -8.02 -3.77 2.15
N ARG A 49 -7.06 -3.26 1.39
CA ARG A 49 -6.06 -4.12 0.70
C ARG A 49 -5.16 -4.86 1.68
N ALA A 50 -4.79 -4.23 2.80
CA ALA A 50 -4.03 -4.90 3.86
C ALA A 50 -4.85 -6.04 4.50
N VAL A 51 -6.14 -5.82 4.74
CA VAL A 51 -7.09 -6.85 5.19
C VAL A 51 -7.17 -7.99 4.19
N THR A 52 -7.28 -7.70 2.89
CA THR A 52 -7.27 -8.74 1.84
C THR A 52 -6.02 -9.60 1.89
N ALA A 53 -4.84 -8.99 2.01
CA ALA A 53 -3.58 -9.73 2.10
C ALA A 53 -3.53 -10.61 3.37
N SER A 54 -4.03 -10.13 4.50
CA SER A 54 -4.06 -10.93 5.74
C SER A 54 -5.12 -12.03 5.71
N GLN A 55 -6.28 -11.79 5.10
CA GLN A 55 -7.32 -12.81 4.89
C GLN A 55 -6.78 -13.97 4.03
N ALA A 56 -6.02 -13.66 2.98
CA ALA A 56 -5.36 -14.67 2.15
C ALA A 56 -4.41 -15.56 2.98
N ARG A 57 -3.56 -14.96 3.82
CA ARG A 57 -2.66 -15.70 4.72
C ARG A 57 -3.44 -16.53 5.75
N TYR A 58 -4.46 -15.94 6.37
CA TYR A 58 -5.29 -16.63 7.36
C TYR A 58 -5.98 -17.85 6.74
N ARG A 59 -6.57 -17.71 5.54
CA ARG A 59 -7.21 -18.82 4.83
C ARG A 59 -6.25 -19.93 4.44
N GLN A 60 -5.02 -19.58 4.03
CA GLN A 60 -3.99 -20.60 3.75
C GLN A 60 -3.68 -21.45 4.99
N ALA A 61 -3.66 -20.85 6.18
CA ALA A 61 -3.37 -21.55 7.42
C ALA A 61 -4.58 -22.30 8.02
N ASN A 62 -5.80 -21.78 7.84
CA ASN A 62 -6.99 -22.25 8.56
C ASN A 62 -8.05 -22.90 7.67
N GLY A 63 -7.90 -22.87 6.34
CA GLY A 63 -8.88 -23.40 5.39
C GLY A 63 -10.15 -22.54 5.20
N ALA A 64 -10.33 -21.49 6.01
CA ALA A 64 -11.45 -20.54 5.91
C ALA A 64 -10.99 -19.11 6.15
N PHE A 65 -11.80 -18.13 5.72
CA PHE A 65 -11.55 -16.72 6.01
C PHE A 65 -11.86 -16.38 7.47
N ALA A 66 -11.17 -15.38 8.02
CA ALA A 66 -11.42 -14.89 9.37
C ALA A 66 -12.76 -14.14 9.44
N THR A 67 -13.48 -14.35 10.54
CA THR A 67 -14.78 -13.69 10.81
C THR A 67 -14.62 -12.41 11.61
N ASP A 68 -13.45 -12.17 12.20
CA ASP A 68 -13.16 -10.97 12.98
C ASP A 68 -11.76 -10.41 12.66
N LEU A 69 -11.61 -9.08 12.76
CA LEU A 69 -10.35 -8.41 12.46
C LEU A 69 -9.23 -8.79 13.43
N SER A 70 -9.54 -9.15 14.69
CA SER A 70 -8.54 -9.55 15.69
C SER A 70 -7.83 -10.87 15.38
N GLN A 71 -8.39 -11.67 14.47
CA GLN A 71 -7.78 -12.91 13.97
C GLN A 71 -6.76 -12.65 12.85
N LEU A 72 -6.71 -11.41 12.35
CA LEU A 72 -5.84 -11.00 11.26
C LEU A 72 -4.65 -10.22 11.81
N ASP A 73 -3.49 -10.40 11.17
CA ASP A 73 -2.30 -9.61 11.45
C ASP A 73 -2.35 -8.29 10.65
N VAL A 74 -3.31 -7.43 11.02
CA VAL A 74 -3.51 -6.10 10.45
C VAL A 74 -3.84 -5.12 11.56
N ARG A 75 -3.17 -3.97 11.55
CA ARG A 75 -3.44 -2.86 12.47
C ARG A 75 -3.75 -1.61 11.64
N PRO A 76 -5.03 -1.29 11.41
CA PRO A 76 -5.41 -0.04 10.78
C PRO A 76 -4.92 1.15 11.60
N ASP A 77 -4.77 2.31 10.93
CA ASP A 77 -4.55 3.59 11.62
C ASP A 77 -5.67 3.86 12.64
N ALA A 78 -5.36 4.58 13.72
CA ALA A 78 -6.31 4.87 14.79
C ALA A 78 -7.58 5.63 14.33
N ALA A 79 -7.50 6.37 13.22
CA ALA A 79 -8.65 7.05 12.62
C ALA A 79 -9.53 6.12 11.76
N ILE A 80 -9.10 4.88 11.50
CA ILE A 80 -9.77 3.93 10.62
C ILE A 80 -10.37 2.79 11.45
N ARG A 81 -11.64 2.49 11.21
CA ARG A 81 -12.29 1.28 11.72
C ARG A 81 -12.59 0.35 10.55
N VAL A 82 -12.22 -0.91 10.70
CA VAL A 82 -12.57 -1.98 9.77
C VAL A 82 -13.49 -2.97 10.46
N GLU A 83 -14.50 -3.44 9.75
CA GLU A 83 -15.46 -4.44 10.19
C GLU A 83 -15.54 -5.56 9.14
N ILE A 84 -15.40 -6.82 9.56
CA ILE A 84 -15.71 -7.98 8.72
C ILE A 84 -17.23 -8.19 8.80
N LEU A 85 -17.93 -8.04 7.68
CA LEU A 85 -19.40 -8.10 7.65
C LEU A 85 -19.91 -9.53 7.53
N ALA A 86 -19.18 -10.38 6.81
CA ALA A 86 -19.45 -11.81 6.67
C ALA A 86 -18.20 -12.54 6.17
N ALA A 87 -18.05 -13.81 6.55
CA ALA A 87 -16.96 -14.66 6.09
C ALA A 87 -17.35 -16.14 6.14
N SER A 88 -16.75 -16.95 5.28
CA SER A 88 -16.89 -18.42 5.21
C SER A 88 -15.59 -19.06 4.68
N ALA A 89 -15.64 -20.34 4.30
CA ALA A 89 -14.53 -20.97 3.58
C ALA A 89 -14.35 -20.47 2.13
N PHE A 90 -15.41 -19.88 1.57
CA PHE A 90 -15.54 -19.57 0.14
C PHE A 90 -15.52 -18.08 -0.18
N GLY A 91 -15.78 -17.22 0.80
CA GLY A 91 -15.72 -15.78 0.60
C GLY A 91 -15.74 -14.97 1.89
N TRP A 92 -15.51 -13.68 1.78
CA TRP A 92 -15.65 -12.70 2.85
C TRP A 92 -15.95 -11.32 2.28
N GLN A 93 -16.46 -10.45 3.14
CA GLN A 93 -16.68 -9.04 2.82
C GLN A 93 -16.44 -8.16 4.04
N ALA A 94 -16.00 -6.94 3.80
CA ALA A 94 -15.70 -5.98 4.86
C ALA A 94 -16.06 -4.56 4.49
N LYS A 95 -16.12 -3.73 5.53
CA LYS A 95 -16.32 -2.30 5.47
C LYS A 95 -15.21 -1.59 6.23
N ALA A 96 -14.77 -0.44 5.71
CA ALA A 96 -13.88 0.48 6.39
C ALA A 96 -14.49 1.89 6.45
N VAL A 97 -14.37 2.56 7.59
CA VAL A 97 -14.82 3.94 7.81
C VAL A 97 -13.69 4.78 8.42
N HIS A 98 -13.69 6.07 8.12
CA HIS A 98 -12.72 7.04 8.65
C HIS A 98 -13.43 7.99 9.62
N SER A 99 -12.84 8.24 10.79
CA SER A 99 -13.45 9.06 11.86
C SER A 99 -13.83 10.48 11.42
N ALA A 100 -13.05 11.08 10.52
CA ALA A 100 -13.33 12.40 9.95
C ALA A 100 -14.37 12.41 8.79
N GLN A 101 -14.88 11.25 8.37
CA GLN A 101 -15.82 11.12 7.25
C GLN A 101 -17.08 10.37 7.72
N LEU A 102 -17.84 11.02 8.59
CA LEU A 102 -19.01 10.43 9.22
C LEU A 102 -20.04 9.97 8.18
N GLY A 103 -20.54 8.74 8.38
CA GLY A 103 -21.53 8.13 7.50
C GLY A 103 -21.00 7.68 6.13
N ARG A 104 -19.68 7.81 5.88
CA ARG A 104 -19.05 7.36 4.63
C ARG A 104 -18.18 6.14 4.86
N SER A 105 -18.19 5.25 3.89
CA SER A 105 -17.42 4.01 3.95
C SER A 105 -16.76 3.65 2.63
N CYS A 106 -15.83 2.71 2.74
CA CYS A 106 -15.40 1.87 1.63
C CYS A 106 -15.75 0.42 1.94
N VAL A 107 -16.09 -0.35 0.91
CA VAL A 107 -16.43 -1.77 1.03
C VAL A 107 -15.62 -2.60 0.05
N ILE A 108 -15.42 -3.88 0.38
CA ILE A 108 -14.73 -4.86 -0.46
C ILE A 108 -15.32 -6.25 -0.20
N PHE A 109 -15.25 -7.13 -1.20
CA PHE A 109 -15.50 -8.56 -1.03
C PHE A 109 -14.49 -9.39 -1.82
N VAL A 110 -14.33 -10.65 -1.43
CA VAL A 110 -13.60 -11.70 -2.15
C VAL A 110 -14.40 -12.99 -2.05
N GLY A 111 -14.52 -13.72 -3.15
CA GLY A 111 -15.29 -14.95 -3.26
C GLY A 111 -16.80 -14.74 -3.16
N LYS A 112 -17.53 -15.85 -2.97
CA LYS A 112 -18.99 -15.87 -2.90
C LYS A 112 -19.47 -16.35 -1.53
N LEU A 113 -20.53 -15.71 -1.05
CA LEU A 113 -21.25 -16.08 0.16
C LEU A 113 -22.69 -16.43 -0.22
N ASP A 114 -23.14 -17.64 0.11
CA ASP A 114 -24.49 -18.08 -0.25
C ASP A 114 -25.55 -17.29 0.51
N GLY A 115 -26.54 -16.76 -0.22
CA GLY A 115 -27.61 -15.94 0.35
C GLY A 115 -27.18 -14.56 0.84
N VAL A 116 -25.97 -14.11 0.52
CA VAL A 116 -25.45 -12.79 0.91
C VAL A 116 -25.05 -12.01 -0.34
N ASP A 117 -25.68 -10.85 -0.52
CA ASP A 117 -25.32 -9.91 -1.59
C ASP A 117 -23.98 -9.24 -1.30
N ALA A 118 -23.32 -8.76 -2.36
CA ALA A 118 -22.12 -7.94 -2.25
C ALA A 118 -22.37 -6.69 -1.37
N PRO A 119 -21.37 -6.23 -0.61
CA PRO A 119 -21.57 -5.17 0.36
C PRO A 119 -21.83 -3.84 -0.35
N ARG A 120 -22.59 -2.96 0.32
CA ARG A 120 -22.90 -1.62 -0.16
C ARG A 120 -22.19 -0.57 0.68
N THR A 121 -21.76 0.52 0.05
CA THR A 121 -21.26 1.69 0.79
C THR A 121 -22.37 2.32 1.63
N ASP A 122 -21.99 3.07 2.67
CA ASP A 122 -22.94 3.56 3.67
C ASP A 122 -23.73 4.77 3.13
N ALA A 123 -23.07 5.74 2.48
CA ALA A 123 -23.71 6.98 2.03
C ALA A 123 -24.34 6.88 0.63
N ASP A 124 -23.56 6.51 -0.38
CA ASP A 124 -24.01 6.44 -1.78
C ASP A 124 -24.80 5.14 -2.05
N ARG A 125 -24.80 4.16 -1.11
CA ARG A 125 -25.52 2.87 -1.20
C ARG A 125 -25.13 2.03 -2.41
N GLU A 126 -23.96 2.30 -2.95
CA GLU A 126 -23.42 1.66 -4.15
C GLU A 126 -22.92 0.26 -3.80
N MET A 127 -23.32 -0.73 -4.59
CA MET A 127 -22.90 -2.12 -4.40
C MET A 127 -21.50 -2.32 -4.96
N ALA A 128 -20.63 -3.00 -4.21
CA ALA A 128 -19.30 -3.36 -4.71
C ALA A 128 -19.42 -4.17 -6.01
N GLY A 129 -18.78 -3.70 -7.08
CA GLY A 129 -18.90 -4.29 -8.42
C GLY A 129 -17.84 -5.35 -8.72
N GLU A 130 -16.57 -5.05 -8.46
CA GLU A 130 -15.43 -5.92 -8.79
C GLU A 130 -14.84 -6.57 -7.54
N GLU A 131 -14.63 -7.88 -7.61
CA GLU A 131 -14.03 -8.66 -6.53
C GLU A 131 -12.61 -8.17 -6.21
N GLY A 132 -12.27 -8.05 -4.93
CA GLY A 132 -10.94 -7.62 -4.50
C GLY A 132 -10.62 -6.13 -4.74
N VAL A 133 -11.56 -5.37 -5.31
CA VAL A 133 -11.41 -3.92 -5.57
C VAL A 133 -12.26 -3.12 -4.59
N PRO A 134 -11.64 -2.35 -3.67
CA PRO A 134 -12.40 -1.50 -2.77
C PRO A 134 -13.19 -0.40 -3.49
N LEU A 135 -14.50 -0.36 -3.26
CA LEU A 135 -15.40 0.71 -3.67
C LEU A 135 -15.63 1.67 -2.49
N CYS A 136 -15.67 2.97 -2.74
CA CYS A 136 -15.85 3.98 -1.69
C CYS A 136 -16.95 4.96 -2.05
N ASP A 137 -17.62 5.46 -1.00
CA ASP A 137 -18.41 6.68 -1.10
C ASP A 137 -17.56 7.86 -1.60
N ARG A 138 -18.23 8.85 -2.19
CA ARG A 138 -17.61 10.13 -2.54
C ARG A 138 -17.21 10.91 -1.28
N MET A 139 -15.93 10.86 -0.91
CA MET A 139 -15.40 11.60 0.24
C MET A 139 -15.28 13.10 -0.08
N ARG A 140 -15.59 13.98 0.88
CA ARG A 140 -15.48 15.44 0.73
C ARG A 140 -14.65 16.04 1.85
#